data_AF-A0A7S3ESX2-F1
#
_entry.id   AF-A0A7S3ESX2-F1
#
_cell.length_a   1.000
_cell.length_b   1.000
_cell.length_c   1.000
_cell.angle_alpha   90.00
_cell.angle_beta   90.00
_cell.angle_gamma   90.00
#
_symmetry.space_group_name_H-M   'P 1'
#
loop_
_entity.id
_entity.type
_entity.pdbx_description
1 polymer ?
#
loop_
_entity_poly.entity_id
_entity_poly.type
_entity_poly.pdbx_seq_one_letter_code
_entity_poly.pdbx_strand_id
1 'polypeptide(L)'
;ESRRWLMSLIRARLVARVAYSPLARSVAKGSTRRLCDVASKPSGFSQLLRDGQVDSGMWQGAALLGGVVLGVQLASPEQKSAAVSALLGGFRSCGLTEDITNRQLIKDYVAKNAAAACNVLMASPVFYFVFAKIHGESLAVCTVRSISGTLRIVPFMGFFYGFFGVVGPFVTAAFMQRGQSYEDAQSSAGTAVMLSGLVFIEAIVELRGCGVTFAQMTASSFILFIPALVGRLAAGVLTQQQKTGTESEPLLPASWQEGPTWQQHTYMTFEMLHIDKEFFITTGGTTVFQHILNGITWVLLTRGKSATLPDILRFIGGGMQGTPLSGAMQLGKTFVMRFGFGWAWNWCSSQQLDMPVFDEFIQEQ
;
A
#
# COMPACT_ATOMS: atom_id res chain seq x y z
N GLU A 1 -28.54 -21.78 49.91
CA GLU A 1 -27.97 -21.07 48.73
C GLU A 1 -27.20 -21.97 47.76
N SER A 2 -26.60 -23.08 48.22
CA SER A 2 -25.78 -24.00 47.41
C SER A 2 -26.50 -24.67 46.22
N ARG A 3 -27.83 -24.90 46.32
CA ARG A 3 -28.65 -25.41 45.20
C ARG A 3 -28.86 -24.39 44.07
N ARG A 4 -28.85 -23.08 44.35
CA ARG A 4 -28.98 -22.04 43.31
C ARG A 4 -27.68 -21.92 42.50
N TRP A 5 -26.54 -22.09 43.15
CA TRP A 5 -25.22 -22.06 42.50
C TRP A 5 -25.01 -23.24 41.54
N LEU A 6 -25.42 -24.44 41.95
CA LEU A 6 -25.34 -25.64 41.11
C LEU A 6 -26.25 -25.55 39.87
N MET A 7 -27.46 -25.00 40.01
CA MET A 7 -28.38 -24.80 38.88
C MET A 7 -27.89 -23.72 37.90
N SER A 8 -27.18 -22.69 38.37
CA SER A 8 -26.52 -21.70 37.50
C SER A 8 -25.35 -22.30 36.72
N LEU A 9 -24.56 -23.18 37.33
CA LEU A 9 -23.46 -23.88 36.65
C LEU A 9 -23.96 -24.90 35.61
N ILE A 10 -25.06 -25.60 35.90
CA ILE A 10 -25.68 -26.52 34.95
C ILE A 10 -26.30 -25.74 33.78
N ARG A 11 -26.97 -24.60 34.02
CA ARG A 11 -27.43 -23.69 32.95
C ARG A 11 -26.27 -23.15 32.12
N ALA A 12 -25.17 -22.73 32.73
CA ALA A 12 -23.99 -22.23 32.02
C ALA A 12 -23.34 -23.32 31.13
N ARG A 13 -23.27 -24.58 31.61
CA ARG A 13 -22.77 -25.71 30.82
C ARG A 13 -23.72 -26.15 29.71
N LEU A 14 -25.04 -26.04 29.90
CA LEU A 14 -26.01 -26.35 28.85
C LEU A 14 -25.99 -25.29 27.74
N VAL A 15 -25.88 -24.00 28.10
CA VAL A 15 -25.72 -22.89 27.14
C VAL A 15 -24.40 -23.02 26.36
N ALA A 16 -23.30 -23.43 27.03
CA ALA A 16 -22.03 -23.67 26.37
C ALA A 16 -22.04 -24.87 25.41
N ARG A 17 -22.83 -25.93 25.68
CA ARG A 17 -22.98 -27.07 24.77
C ARG A 17 -23.90 -26.78 23.57
N VAL A 18 -24.91 -25.93 23.73
CA VAL A 18 -25.77 -25.50 22.61
C VAL A 18 -25.03 -24.52 21.68
N ALA A 19 -24.12 -23.69 22.21
CA ALA A 19 -23.29 -22.77 21.42
C ALA A 19 -22.18 -23.46 20.60
N TYR A 20 -21.86 -24.75 20.88
CA TYR A 20 -20.78 -25.50 20.23
C TYR A 20 -21.25 -26.69 19.39
N SER A 21 -22.51 -26.71 18.92
CA SER A 21 -22.95 -27.73 17.95
C SER A 21 -22.43 -27.41 16.52
N PRO A 22 -22.03 -28.40 15.71
CA PRO A 22 -21.65 -28.19 14.31
C PRO A 22 -22.79 -27.59 13.46
N LEU A 23 -24.05 -27.83 13.85
CA LEU A 23 -25.23 -27.24 13.22
C LEU A 23 -25.35 -25.73 13.48
N ALA A 24 -24.96 -25.24 14.67
CA ALA A 24 -24.98 -23.81 14.99
C ALA A 24 -23.96 -23.00 14.17
N ARG A 25 -22.84 -23.61 13.74
CA ARG A 25 -21.86 -22.96 12.85
C ARG A 25 -22.31 -22.91 11.39
N SER A 26 -23.17 -23.82 10.95
CA SER A 26 -23.75 -23.78 9.60
C SER A 26 -24.79 -22.65 9.48
N VAL A 27 -25.59 -22.43 10.53
CA VAL A 27 -26.55 -21.31 10.59
C VAL A 27 -25.81 -19.98 10.78
N ALA A 28 -24.75 -19.91 11.59
CA ALA A 28 -23.96 -18.68 11.76
C ALA A 28 -23.23 -18.20 10.48
N LYS A 29 -22.97 -19.08 9.50
CA LYS A 29 -22.39 -18.70 8.19
C LYS A 29 -23.40 -18.13 7.19
N GLY A 30 -24.71 -18.32 7.43
CA GLY A 30 -25.77 -17.63 6.69
C GLY A 30 -26.23 -16.32 7.32
N SER A 31 -25.84 -16.05 8.58
CA SER A 31 -26.50 -15.03 9.42
C SER A 31 -25.61 -13.87 9.90
N THR A 32 -24.28 -13.91 9.75
CA THR A 32 -23.43 -12.74 10.06
C THR A 32 -23.55 -11.60 9.04
N ARG A 33 -24.39 -11.77 8.00
CA ARG A 33 -24.87 -10.67 7.14
C ARG A 33 -26.19 -10.02 7.59
N ARG A 34 -26.81 -10.41 8.71
CA ARG A 34 -28.15 -9.90 9.11
C ARG A 34 -28.41 -9.57 10.59
N LEU A 35 -27.38 -9.44 11.44
CA LEU A 35 -27.58 -9.06 12.85
C LEU A 35 -26.96 -7.69 13.17
N CYS A 36 -27.48 -6.67 12.49
CA CYS A 36 -27.69 -5.31 12.99
C CYS A 36 -28.95 -4.66 12.35
N ASP A 37 -29.83 -5.45 11.73
CA ASP A 37 -31.01 -4.93 11.03
C ASP A 37 -32.28 -5.06 11.88
N VAL A 38 -32.35 -4.27 12.96
CA VAL A 38 -33.62 -3.65 13.42
C VAL A 38 -33.36 -2.19 13.83
N ALA A 39 -32.40 -1.54 13.17
CA ALA A 39 -32.36 -0.09 13.08
C ALA A 39 -32.54 0.22 11.59
N SER A 40 -33.64 0.88 11.24
CA SER A 40 -34.01 1.42 9.91
C SER A 40 -33.08 1.03 8.76
N LYS A 41 -33.59 0.24 7.79
CA LYS A 41 -32.91 0.00 6.49
C LYS A 41 -32.23 1.31 6.07
N PRO A 42 -30.88 1.35 6.05
CA PRO A 42 -30.20 2.60 5.74
C PRO A 42 -30.72 3.07 4.39
N SER A 43 -31.08 4.36 4.31
CA SER A 43 -31.41 4.97 3.01
C SER A 43 -30.30 4.64 2.01
N GLY A 44 -30.61 4.61 0.71
CA GLY A 44 -29.63 4.22 -0.33
C GLY A 44 -28.28 4.95 -0.20
N PHE A 45 -28.31 6.19 0.31
CA PHE A 45 -27.11 6.96 0.62
C PHE A 45 -26.32 6.45 1.83
N SER A 46 -26.98 6.12 2.94
CA SER A 46 -26.30 5.60 4.15
C SER A 46 -25.65 4.23 3.89
N GLN A 47 -26.30 3.40 3.09
CA GLN A 47 -25.74 2.12 2.64
C GLN A 47 -24.53 2.35 1.71
N LEU A 48 -24.62 3.30 0.77
CA LEU A 48 -23.51 3.70 -0.09
C LEU A 48 -22.30 4.17 0.70
N LEU A 49 -22.49 5.02 1.72
CA LEU A 49 -21.39 5.50 2.58
C LEU A 49 -20.73 4.34 3.33
N ARG A 50 -21.52 3.40 3.84
CA ARG A 50 -21.01 2.21 4.54
C ARG A 50 -20.21 1.30 3.61
N ASP A 51 -20.74 0.99 2.43
CA ASP A 51 -20.11 0.09 1.45
C ASP A 51 -18.87 0.75 0.81
N GLY A 52 -18.95 2.07 0.63
CA GLY A 52 -17.82 2.94 0.28
C GLY A 52 -16.86 3.19 1.44
N GLN A 53 -17.11 2.62 2.63
CA GLN A 53 -16.26 2.71 3.82
C GLN A 53 -15.95 4.16 4.29
N VAL A 54 -16.91 5.08 4.18
CA VAL A 54 -16.76 6.44 4.71
C VAL A 54 -16.78 6.38 6.24
N ASP A 55 -15.59 6.40 6.83
CA ASP A 55 -15.34 6.17 8.26
C ASP A 55 -14.40 7.22 8.86
N SER A 56 -14.10 7.10 10.15
CA SER A 56 -13.22 8.05 10.86
C SER A 56 -11.82 8.11 10.28
N GLY A 57 -11.30 6.99 9.75
CA GLY A 57 -9.97 6.95 9.13
C GLY A 57 -9.92 7.80 7.87
N MET A 58 -10.98 7.77 7.05
CA MET A 58 -11.09 8.65 5.88
C MET A 58 -11.05 10.13 6.29
N TRP A 59 -11.83 10.51 7.30
CA TRP A 59 -11.90 11.90 7.75
C TRP A 59 -10.58 12.40 8.36
N GLN A 60 -9.88 11.55 9.11
CA GLN A 60 -8.54 11.85 9.62
C GLN A 60 -7.55 12.12 8.49
N GLY A 61 -7.54 11.24 7.48
CA GLY A 61 -6.69 11.42 6.30
C GLY A 61 -7.05 12.65 5.48
N ALA A 62 -8.33 12.96 5.33
CA ALA A 62 -8.81 14.16 4.65
C ALA A 62 -8.40 15.45 5.39
N ALA A 63 -8.55 15.47 6.71
CA ALA A 63 -8.15 16.61 7.53
C ALA A 63 -6.63 16.82 7.48
N LEU A 64 -5.84 15.75 7.52
CA LEU A 64 -4.38 15.84 7.37
C LEU A 64 -3.97 16.33 5.98
N LEU A 65 -4.52 15.75 4.91
CA LEU A 65 -4.22 16.18 3.54
C LEU A 65 -4.61 17.64 3.33
N GLY A 66 -5.82 18.02 3.73
CA GLY A 66 -6.31 19.39 3.64
C GLY A 66 -5.46 20.37 4.44
N GLY A 67 -5.07 19.99 5.66
CA GLY A 67 -4.18 20.80 6.50
C GLY A 67 -2.80 21.02 5.87
N VAL A 68 -2.21 19.98 5.27
CA VAL A 68 -0.93 20.10 4.56
C VAL A 68 -1.07 20.96 3.31
N VAL A 69 -2.07 20.71 2.46
CA VAL A 69 -2.28 21.47 1.22
C VAL A 69 -2.53 22.94 1.51
N LEU A 70 -3.45 23.24 2.45
CA LEU A 70 -3.73 24.62 2.86
C LEU A 70 -2.50 25.26 3.52
N GLY A 71 -1.79 24.53 4.38
CA GLY A 71 -0.57 25.01 5.00
C GLY A 71 0.50 25.38 3.99
N VAL A 72 0.73 24.54 2.98
CA VAL A 72 1.70 24.81 1.90
C VAL A 72 1.24 25.95 0.99
N GLN A 73 -0.05 26.05 0.67
CA GLN A 73 -0.57 27.12 -0.19
C GLN A 73 -0.57 28.49 0.50
N LEU A 74 -0.82 28.53 1.81
CA LEU A 74 -0.89 29.77 2.59
C LEU A 74 0.47 30.20 3.16
N ALA A 75 1.46 29.29 3.22
CA ALA A 75 2.79 29.60 3.71
C ALA A 75 3.57 30.47 2.72
N SER A 76 4.26 31.49 3.26
CA SER A 76 5.24 32.26 2.49
C SER A 76 6.46 31.40 2.10
N PRO A 77 7.23 31.80 1.08
CA PRO A 77 8.52 31.19 0.74
C PRO A 77 9.43 30.98 1.96
N GLU A 78 9.54 31.99 2.81
CA GLU A 78 10.38 31.97 4.02
C GLU A 78 9.85 30.98 5.05
N GLN A 79 8.52 30.86 5.19
CA GLN A 79 7.91 29.88 6.10
C GLN A 79 8.10 28.44 5.63
N LYS A 80 8.01 28.21 4.32
CA LYS A 80 8.35 26.91 3.70
C LYS A 80 9.82 26.59 3.96
N SER A 81 10.71 27.56 3.70
CA SER A 81 12.14 27.46 3.95
C SER A 81 12.49 27.14 5.39
N ALA A 82 11.87 27.86 6.33
CA ALA A 82 12.01 27.64 7.75
C ALA A 82 11.47 26.27 8.19
N ALA A 83 10.35 25.80 7.64
CA ALA A 83 9.78 24.50 7.98
C ALA A 83 10.70 23.34 7.56
N VAL A 84 11.24 23.38 6.34
CA VAL A 84 12.22 22.38 5.88
C VAL A 84 13.53 22.51 6.65
N SER A 85 13.99 23.73 6.95
CA SER A 85 15.18 23.94 7.77
C SER A 85 15.01 23.46 9.21
N ALA A 86 13.83 23.63 9.80
CA ALA A 86 13.47 23.13 11.13
C ALA A 86 13.34 21.61 11.13
N LEU A 87 12.80 21.02 10.06
CA LEU A 87 12.77 19.58 9.83
C LEU A 87 14.21 19.03 9.84
N LEU A 88 15.11 19.64 9.04
CA LEU A 88 16.54 19.33 9.03
C LEU A 88 17.22 19.57 10.38
N GLY A 89 16.86 20.63 11.10
CA GLY A 89 17.40 20.97 12.43
C GLY A 89 16.97 20.00 13.53
N GLY A 90 15.70 19.59 13.54
CA GLY A 90 15.21 18.51 14.40
C GLY A 90 15.94 17.21 14.13
N PHE A 91 16.28 16.92 12.87
CA PHE A 91 17.09 15.75 12.54
C PHE A 91 18.54 15.88 12.98
N ARG A 92 19.18 17.05 12.84
CA ARG A 92 20.51 17.33 13.45
C ARG A 92 20.54 17.03 14.94
N SER A 93 19.46 17.36 15.66
CA SER A 93 19.34 17.10 17.09
C SER A 93 19.30 15.61 17.46
N CYS A 94 18.98 14.72 16.52
CA CYS A 94 19.00 13.26 16.71
C CYS A 94 20.39 12.62 16.53
N GLY A 95 21.47 13.41 16.61
CA GLY A 95 22.85 12.92 16.46
C GLY A 95 23.35 12.90 15.02
N LEU A 96 22.68 13.61 14.12
CA LEU A 96 23.09 13.77 12.73
C LEU A 96 24.12 14.89 12.63
N THR A 97 25.41 14.54 12.67
CA THR A 97 26.54 15.47 12.57
C THR A 97 26.73 16.01 11.14
N GLU A 98 27.37 17.17 11.02
CA GLU A 98 27.56 17.97 9.79
C GLU A 98 28.35 17.30 8.65
N ASP A 99 28.70 16.03 8.77
CA ASP A 99 29.54 15.33 7.79
C ASP A 99 28.82 14.94 6.49
N ILE A 100 27.53 15.30 6.35
CA ILE A 100 26.87 15.35 5.04
C ILE A 100 27.18 16.69 4.40
N THR A 101 28.36 16.77 3.80
CA THR A 101 28.78 17.87 2.93
C THR A 101 27.87 18.04 1.70
N ASN A 102 27.02 17.05 1.39
CA ASN A 102 26.14 17.08 0.23
C ASN A 102 24.70 17.50 0.60
N ARG A 103 24.47 18.81 0.78
CA ARG A 103 23.11 19.37 0.96
C ARG A 103 22.20 19.08 -0.23
N GLN A 104 22.76 19.01 -1.44
CA GLN A 104 22.02 18.68 -2.65
C GLN A 104 21.41 17.27 -2.55
N LEU A 105 22.18 16.29 -2.07
CA LEU A 105 21.70 14.92 -1.84
C LEU A 105 20.46 14.87 -0.94
N ILE A 106 20.46 15.63 0.16
CA ILE A 106 19.30 15.66 1.08
C ILE A 106 18.08 16.26 0.37
N LYS A 107 18.27 17.36 -0.38
CA LYS A 107 17.19 18.00 -1.14
C LYS A 107 16.61 17.07 -2.20
N ASP A 108 17.47 16.42 -2.99
CA ASP A 108 17.06 15.47 -4.04
C ASP A 108 16.24 14.32 -3.45
N TYR A 109 16.65 13.79 -2.29
CA TYR A 109 15.89 12.76 -1.59
C TYR A 109 14.53 13.25 -1.09
N VAL A 110 14.46 14.43 -0.49
CA VAL A 110 13.20 15.00 0.00
C VAL A 110 12.24 15.28 -1.15
N ALA A 111 12.72 15.92 -2.22
CA ALA A 111 11.92 16.22 -3.41
C ALA A 111 11.42 14.95 -4.11
N LYS A 112 12.33 13.99 -4.35
CA LYS A 112 11.98 12.71 -4.98
C LYS A 112 11.01 11.89 -4.15
N ASN A 113 11.16 11.85 -2.83
CA ASN A 113 10.23 11.12 -1.96
C ASN A 113 8.89 11.82 -1.79
N ALA A 114 8.86 13.16 -1.76
CA ALA A 114 7.62 13.93 -1.76
C ALA A 114 6.84 13.69 -3.06
N ALA A 115 7.52 13.74 -4.21
CA ALA A 115 6.90 13.41 -5.50
C ALA A 115 6.45 11.96 -5.58
N ALA A 116 7.27 11.00 -5.12
CA ALA A 116 6.88 9.59 -5.07
C ALA A 116 5.64 9.36 -4.18
N ALA A 117 5.53 10.07 -3.04
CA ALA A 117 4.34 10.03 -2.19
C ALA A 117 3.10 10.57 -2.92
N CYS A 118 3.22 11.71 -3.62
CA CYS A 118 2.15 12.27 -4.45
C CYS A 118 1.74 11.30 -5.57
N ASN A 119 2.70 10.69 -6.27
CA ASN A 119 2.45 9.74 -7.35
C ASN A 119 1.65 8.53 -6.88
N VAL A 120 1.99 7.97 -5.71
CA VAL A 120 1.20 6.88 -5.12
C VAL A 120 -0.20 7.35 -4.74
N LEU A 121 -0.34 8.54 -4.14
CA LEU A 121 -1.66 9.07 -3.77
C LEU A 121 -2.53 9.31 -5.01
N MET A 122 -1.96 9.75 -6.13
CA MET A 122 -2.67 9.92 -7.41
C MET A 122 -3.03 8.59 -8.07
N ALA A 123 -2.21 7.55 -7.90
CA ALA A 123 -2.48 6.22 -8.44
C ALA A 123 -3.47 5.39 -7.60
N SER A 124 -3.52 5.64 -6.29
CA SER A 124 -4.33 4.89 -5.31
C SER A 124 -5.83 4.83 -5.64
N PRO A 125 -6.48 5.88 -6.17
CA PRO A 125 -7.86 5.83 -6.64
C PRO A 125 -8.14 4.66 -7.59
N VAL A 126 -7.22 4.38 -8.52
CA VAL A 126 -7.36 3.30 -9.51
C VAL A 126 -7.33 1.94 -8.82
N PHE A 127 -6.41 1.75 -7.86
CA PHE A 127 -6.34 0.51 -7.07
C PHE A 127 -7.66 0.20 -6.38
N TYR A 128 -8.20 1.14 -5.61
CA TYR A 128 -9.42 0.94 -4.82
C TYR A 128 -10.66 0.80 -5.70
N PHE A 129 -10.71 1.51 -6.83
CA PHE A 129 -11.78 1.36 -7.81
C PHE A 129 -11.80 -0.04 -8.44
N VAL A 130 -10.65 -0.48 -8.97
CA VAL A 130 -10.52 -1.79 -9.62
C VAL A 130 -10.75 -2.91 -8.59
N PHE A 131 -10.24 -2.75 -7.37
CA PHE A 131 -10.49 -3.67 -6.27
C PHE A 131 -12.01 -3.85 -6.04
N ALA A 132 -12.75 -2.75 -5.86
CA ALA A 132 -14.19 -2.80 -5.64
C ALA A 132 -14.93 -3.44 -6.83
N LYS A 133 -14.53 -3.07 -8.05
CA LYS A 133 -15.15 -3.58 -9.27
C LYS A 133 -14.97 -5.08 -9.45
N ILE A 134 -13.78 -5.62 -9.18
CA ILE A 134 -13.48 -7.06 -9.23
C ILE A 134 -14.34 -7.86 -8.23
N HIS A 135 -14.76 -7.23 -7.15
CA HIS A 135 -15.61 -7.84 -6.12
C HIS A 135 -17.11 -7.66 -6.37
N GLY A 136 -17.48 -7.10 -7.53
CA GLY A 136 -18.87 -6.99 -7.97
C GLY A 136 -19.62 -5.78 -7.40
N GLU A 137 -18.92 -4.79 -6.85
CA GLU A 137 -19.54 -3.59 -6.33
C GLU A 137 -20.11 -2.69 -7.45
N SER A 138 -21.12 -1.89 -7.09
CA SER A 138 -21.70 -0.92 -8.01
C SER A 138 -20.71 0.19 -8.37
N LEU A 139 -20.91 0.87 -9.50
CA LEU A 139 -20.04 1.98 -9.93
C LEU A 139 -19.97 3.09 -8.87
N ALA A 140 -21.09 3.40 -8.22
CA ALA A 140 -21.16 4.39 -7.15
C ALA A 140 -20.29 3.98 -5.95
N VAL A 141 -20.40 2.73 -5.49
CA VAL A 141 -19.57 2.21 -4.40
C VAL A 141 -18.09 2.20 -4.79
N CYS A 142 -17.76 1.80 -6.02
CA CYS A 142 -16.38 1.82 -6.52
C CYS A 142 -15.79 3.23 -6.48
N THR A 143 -16.56 4.24 -6.88
CA THR A 143 -16.13 5.65 -6.88
C THR A 143 -15.93 6.18 -5.47
N VAL A 144 -16.89 5.95 -4.56
CA VAL A 144 -16.75 6.38 -3.16
C VAL A 144 -15.56 5.67 -2.50
N ARG A 145 -15.37 4.39 -2.78
CA ARG A 145 -14.25 3.58 -2.25
C ARG A 145 -12.89 4.01 -2.80
N SER A 146 -12.87 4.48 -4.05
CA SER A 146 -11.69 5.07 -4.69
C SER A 146 -11.17 6.27 -3.89
N ILE A 147 -12.08 7.17 -3.51
CA ILE A 147 -11.77 8.36 -2.70
C ILE A 147 -11.44 7.97 -1.26
N SER A 148 -12.33 7.20 -0.63
CA SER A 148 -12.22 6.91 0.81
C SER A 148 -10.99 6.07 1.14
N GLY A 149 -10.65 5.09 0.28
CA GLY A 149 -9.44 4.28 0.41
C GLY A 149 -8.17 5.12 0.30
N THR A 150 -8.12 6.02 -0.69
CA THR A 150 -6.98 6.93 -0.91
C THR A 150 -6.76 7.84 0.30
N LEU A 151 -7.84 8.44 0.82
CA LEU A 151 -7.74 9.33 1.98
C LEU A 151 -7.26 8.59 3.23
N ARG A 152 -7.70 7.33 3.46
CA ARG A 152 -7.27 6.54 4.61
C ARG A 152 -5.76 6.29 4.68
N ILE A 153 -5.09 6.21 3.53
CA ILE A 153 -3.65 5.90 3.50
C ILE A 153 -2.76 7.13 3.62
N VAL A 154 -3.29 8.35 3.49
CA VAL A 154 -2.52 9.61 3.57
C VAL A 154 -1.58 9.67 4.79
N PRO A 155 -2.01 9.37 6.04
CA PRO A 155 -1.12 9.47 7.19
C PRO A 155 0.07 8.52 7.11
N PHE A 156 -0.17 7.31 6.59
CA PHE A 156 0.86 6.27 6.45
C PHE A 156 1.83 6.60 5.33
N MET A 157 1.31 7.11 4.20
CA MET A 157 2.11 7.58 3.08
C MET A 157 3.04 8.72 3.49
N GLY A 158 2.52 9.71 4.21
CA GLY A 158 3.31 10.84 4.73
C GLY A 158 4.42 10.37 5.67
N PHE A 159 4.13 9.45 6.59
CA PHE A 159 5.14 8.89 7.47
C PHE A 159 6.18 8.05 6.72
N PHE A 160 5.74 7.15 5.85
CA PHE A 160 6.61 6.21 5.14
C PHE A 160 7.60 6.95 4.22
N TYR A 161 7.10 7.82 3.33
CA TYR A 161 7.92 8.56 2.39
C TYR A 161 8.66 9.72 3.05
N GLY A 162 8.08 10.34 4.09
CA GLY A 162 8.78 11.32 4.91
C GLY A 162 9.99 10.71 5.61
N PHE A 163 9.84 9.54 6.24
CA PHE A 163 10.96 8.83 6.85
C PHE A 163 12.01 8.44 5.81
N PHE A 164 11.60 7.98 4.62
CA PHE A 164 12.52 7.67 3.52
C PHE A 164 13.32 8.87 3.03
N GLY A 165 12.65 10.01 2.80
CA GLY A 165 13.29 11.25 2.36
C GLY A 165 14.28 11.78 3.39
N VAL A 166 14.07 11.46 4.66
CA VAL A 166 14.92 11.90 5.77
C VAL A 166 16.08 10.94 6.02
N VAL A 167 15.82 9.64 6.16
CA VAL A 167 16.84 8.66 6.56
C VAL A 167 17.69 8.19 5.38
N GLY A 168 17.11 8.16 4.17
CA GLY A 168 17.77 7.72 2.94
C GLY A 168 19.14 8.38 2.69
N PRO A 169 19.25 9.73 2.72
CA PRO A 169 20.52 10.43 2.51
C PRO A 169 21.67 9.97 3.41
N PHE A 170 21.39 9.70 4.70
CA PHE A 170 22.39 9.27 5.67
C PHE A 170 22.94 7.88 5.35
N VAL A 171 22.03 6.97 5.02
CA VAL A 171 22.38 5.60 4.68
C VAL A 171 23.14 5.58 3.35
N THR A 172 22.74 6.40 2.38
CA THR A 172 23.48 6.56 1.11
C THR A 172 24.87 7.12 1.34
N ALA A 173 25.01 8.20 2.11
CA ALA A 173 26.31 8.77 2.44
C ALA A 173 27.22 7.74 3.13
N ALA A 174 26.69 6.95 4.05
CA ALA A 174 27.44 5.88 4.71
C ALA A 174 27.91 4.78 3.74
N PHE A 175 27.13 4.45 2.70
CA PHE A 175 27.55 3.52 1.65
C PHE A 175 28.57 4.14 0.69
N MET A 176 28.43 5.43 0.35
CA MET A 176 29.41 6.15 -0.47
C MET A 176 30.76 6.27 0.23
N GLN A 177 30.78 6.53 1.54
CA GLN A 177 32.00 6.53 2.36
C GLN A 177 32.70 5.16 2.39
N ARG A 178 31.97 4.08 2.08
CA ARG A 178 32.53 2.71 1.93
C ARG A 178 32.97 2.39 0.50
N GLY A 179 33.00 3.39 -0.39
CA GLY A 179 33.50 3.27 -1.76
C GLY A 179 32.45 2.86 -2.80
N GLN A 180 31.15 2.87 -2.46
CA GLN A 180 30.11 2.64 -3.47
C GLN A 180 29.90 3.88 -4.36
N SER A 181 29.55 3.64 -5.63
CA SER A 181 29.03 4.70 -6.51
C SER A 181 27.76 5.30 -5.92
N TYR A 182 27.36 6.49 -6.39
CA TYR A 182 26.14 7.13 -5.91
C TYR A 182 24.90 6.27 -6.20
N GLU A 183 24.81 5.70 -7.41
CA GLU A 183 23.69 4.88 -7.83
C GLU A 183 23.57 3.59 -7.00
N ASP A 184 24.71 2.92 -6.76
CA ASP A 184 24.75 1.70 -5.95
C ASP A 184 24.44 1.99 -4.48
N ALA A 185 24.96 3.10 -3.95
CA ALA A 185 24.73 3.55 -2.58
C ALA A 185 23.27 3.98 -2.36
N GLN A 186 22.64 4.62 -3.34
CA GLN A 186 21.22 4.99 -3.30
C GLN A 186 20.33 3.75 -3.31
N SER A 187 20.62 2.77 -4.19
CA SER A 187 19.88 1.50 -4.24
C SER A 187 20.03 0.69 -2.94
N SER A 188 21.26 0.57 -2.44
CA SER A 188 21.57 -0.13 -1.18
C SER A 188 20.92 0.55 0.01
N ALA A 189 20.92 1.89 0.06
CA ALA A 189 20.26 2.65 1.09
C ALA A 189 18.75 2.48 1.07
N GLY A 190 18.13 2.54 -0.12
CA GLY A 190 16.69 2.31 -0.25
C GLY A 190 16.28 0.94 0.32
N THR A 191 17.06 -0.10 0.00
CA THR A 191 16.86 -1.45 0.53
C THR A 191 17.05 -1.49 2.05
N ALA A 192 18.14 -0.92 2.57
CA ALA A 192 18.43 -0.91 4.00
C ALA A 192 17.35 -0.16 4.80
N VAL A 193 16.87 0.98 4.30
CA VAL A 193 15.80 1.77 4.92
C VAL A 193 14.48 0.98 4.95
N MET A 194 14.10 0.28 3.88
CA MET A 194 12.92 -0.61 3.92
C MET A 194 13.04 -1.69 5.00
N LEU A 195 14.22 -2.31 5.10
CA LEU A 195 14.47 -3.42 6.01
C LEU A 195 14.67 -2.97 7.48
N SER A 196 14.90 -1.67 7.72
CA SER A 196 15.18 -1.10 9.05
C SER A 196 14.00 -1.08 10.04
N GLY A 197 12.80 -1.48 9.60
CA GLY A 197 11.59 -1.49 10.42
C GLY A 197 10.35 -0.89 9.75
N LEU A 198 10.53 -0.13 8.66
CA LEU A 198 9.41 0.36 7.85
C LEU A 198 8.57 -0.79 7.29
N VAL A 199 9.21 -1.90 6.90
CA VAL A 199 8.49 -3.11 6.51
C VAL A 199 7.59 -3.66 7.62
N PHE A 200 7.97 -3.53 8.89
CA PHE A 200 7.13 -3.95 10.01
C PHE A 200 5.96 -2.98 10.24
N ILE A 201 6.19 -1.69 10.08
CA ILE A 201 5.12 -0.68 10.17
C ILE A 201 4.11 -0.91 9.04
N GLU A 202 4.58 -1.06 7.81
CA GLU A 202 3.75 -1.38 6.65
C GLU A 202 2.99 -2.69 6.87
N ALA A 203 3.63 -3.72 7.42
CA ALA A 203 2.96 -4.97 7.77
C ALA A 203 1.80 -4.75 8.76
N ILE A 204 2.02 -3.94 9.80
CA ILE A 204 0.96 -3.62 10.77
C ILE A 204 -0.19 -2.87 10.09
N VAL A 205 0.11 -1.88 9.26
CA VAL A 205 -0.89 -1.08 8.53
C VAL A 205 -1.71 -1.96 7.61
N GLU A 206 -1.06 -2.82 6.83
CA GLU A 206 -1.73 -3.70 5.89
C GLU A 206 -2.58 -4.75 6.60
N LEU A 207 -2.05 -5.40 7.64
CA LEU A 207 -2.82 -6.37 8.43
C LEU A 207 -4.04 -5.71 9.08
N ARG A 208 -3.87 -4.51 9.66
CA ARG A 208 -4.97 -3.71 10.22
C ARG A 208 -6.00 -3.34 9.16
N GLY A 209 -5.56 -2.87 7.98
CA GLY A 209 -6.42 -2.53 6.86
C GLY A 209 -7.25 -3.72 6.36
N CYS A 210 -6.71 -4.93 6.48
CA CYS A 210 -7.39 -6.18 6.14
C CYS A 210 -8.21 -6.79 7.28
N GLY A 211 -8.27 -6.16 8.46
CA GLY A 211 -8.98 -6.69 9.63
C GLY A 211 -8.28 -7.87 10.34
N VAL A 212 -7.00 -8.10 10.04
CA VAL A 212 -6.16 -9.10 10.72
C VAL A 212 -5.35 -8.39 11.80
N THR A 213 -5.47 -8.86 13.03
CA THR A 213 -4.64 -8.36 14.13
C THR A 213 -3.29 -9.06 14.11
N PHE A 214 -2.23 -8.35 14.53
CA PHE A 214 -0.91 -8.95 14.72
C PHE A 214 -0.97 -10.19 15.65
N ALA A 215 -1.86 -10.17 16.65
CA ALA A 215 -2.09 -11.28 17.56
C ALA A 215 -2.70 -12.54 16.89
N GLN A 216 -3.26 -12.44 15.69
CA GLN A 216 -3.74 -13.59 14.91
C GLN A 216 -2.63 -14.24 14.08
N MET A 217 -1.49 -13.58 13.88
CA MET A 217 -0.38 -14.14 13.12
C MET A 217 0.24 -15.33 13.86
N THR A 218 0.41 -16.43 13.13
CA THR A 218 1.25 -17.56 13.53
C THR A 218 2.67 -17.34 13.02
N ALA A 219 3.67 -17.97 13.66
CA ALA A 219 5.05 -17.93 13.18
C ALA A 219 5.17 -18.33 11.69
N SER A 220 4.39 -19.34 11.27
CA SER A 220 4.33 -19.77 9.87
C SER A 220 3.78 -18.70 8.92
N SER A 221 2.71 -18.00 9.32
CA SER A 221 2.19 -16.88 8.52
C SER A 221 3.19 -15.72 8.47
N PHE A 222 3.92 -15.49 9.56
CA PHE A 222 4.91 -14.41 9.66
C PHE A 222 6.10 -14.64 8.72
N ILE A 223 6.61 -15.89 8.67
CA ILE A 223 7.73 -16.31 7.81
C ILE A 223 7.41 -16.11 6.32
N LEU A 224 6.15 -16.23 5.89
CA LEU A 224 5.77 -15.97 4.50
C LEU A 224 5.38 -14.51 4.26
N PHE A 225 4.74 -13.87 5.24
CA PHE A 225 4.19 -12.53 5.09
C PHE A 225 5.29 -11.48 4.93
N ILE A 226 6.33 -11.53 5.77
CA ILE A 226 7.40 -10.52 5.71
C ILE A 226 8.18 -10.59 4.39
N PRO A 227 8.66 -11.75 3.90
CA PRO A 227 9.33 -11.81 2.60
C PRO A 227 8.42 -11.40 1.44
N ALA A 228 7.13 -11.78 1.48
CA ALA A 228 6.19 -11.34 0.46
C ALA A 228 6.00 -9.81 0.48
N LEU A 229 5.90 -9.22 1.67
CA LEU A 229 5.80 -7.77 1.81
C LEU A 229 7.07 -7.06 1.32
N VAL A 230 8.25 -7.52 1.73
CA VAL A 230 9.54 -7.01 1.24
C VAL A 230 9.59 -7.07 -0.28
N GLY A 231 9.22 -8.22 -0.87
CA GLY A 231 9.19 -8.39 -2.31
C GLY A 231 8.24 -7.42 -3.00
N ARG A 232 7.05 -7.18 -2.43
CA ARG A 232 6.10 -6.20 -2.97
C ARG A 232 6.67 -4.78 -2.90
N LEU A 233 7.29 -4.40 -1.80
CA LEU A 233 7.87 -3.07 -1.62
C LEU A 233 9.08 -2.87 -2.55
N ALA A 234 9.93 -3.89 -2.69
CA ALA A 234 11.08 -3.84 -3.60
C ALA A 234 10.64 -3.71 -5.07
N ALA A 235 9.72 -4.57 -5.52
CA ALA A 235 9.25 -4.56 -6.90
C ALA A 235 8.35 -3.36 -7.21
N GLY A 236 7.68 -2.77 -6.21
CA GLY A 236 6.74 -1.66 -6.38
C GLY A 236 7.34 -0.34 -5.92
N VAL A 237 7.41 -0.14 -4.61
CA VAL A 237 7.81 1.12 -3.98
C VAL A 237 9.20 1.55 -4.41
N LEU A 238 10.23 0.70 -4.30
CA LEU A 238 11.59 1.11 -4.66
C LEU A 238 11.73 1.36 -6.15
N THR A 239 11.20 0.47 -7.00
CA THR A 239 11.26 0.64 -8.47
C THR A 239 10.61 1.95 -8.89
N GLN A 240 9.41 2.25 -8.40
CA GLN A 240 8.69 3.47 -8.79
C GLN A 240 9.26 4.74 -8.14
N GLN A 241 9.78 4.63 -6.91
CA GLN A 241 10.51 5.72 -6.27
C GLN A 241 11.78 6.05 -7.06
N GLN A 242 12.56 5.05 -7.48
CA GLN A 242 13.77 5.24 -8.29
C GLN A 242 13.44 5.86 -9.66
N LYS A 243 12.32 5.46 -10.26
CA LYS A 243 11.84 5.99 -11.53
C LYS A 243 11.30 7.43 -11.45
N THR A 244 10.82 7.88 -10.28
CA THR A 244 10.17 9.19 -10.15
C THR A 244 11.06 10.31 -10.69
N GLY A 245 10.55 11.06 -11.67
CA GLY A 245 11.25 12.16 -12.33
C GLY A 245 12.08 11.74 -13.56
N THR A 246 12.04 10.47 -13.94
CA THR A 246 12.74 9.93 -15.12
C THR A 246 11.75 9.70 -16.25
N GLU A 247 12.09 10.19 -17.45
CA GLU A 247 11.28 9.96 -18.64
C GLU A 247 11.18 8.46 -18.96
N SER A 248 10.04 8.04 -19.50
CA SER A 248 9.82 6.65 -19.89
C SER A 248 10.65 6.32 -21.12
N GLU A 249 11.50 5.30 -21.03
CA GLU A 249 12.18 4.78 -22.22
C GLU A 249 11.22 3.84 -23.00
N PRO A 250 11.18 3.93 -24.34
CA PRO A 250 10.37 3.02 -25.15
C PRO A 250 10.83 1.57 -24.96
N LEU A 251 9.92 0.70 -24.51
CA LEU A 251 10.21 -0.73 -24.35
C LEU A 251 10.37 -1.44 -25.70
N LEU A 252 9.58 -1.02 -26.68
CA LEU A 252 9.54 -1.63 -28.01
C LEU A 252 10.63 -1.00 -28.89
N PRO A 253 11.24 -1.77 -29.80
CA PRO A 253 12.30 -1.24 -30.65
C PRO A 253 11.75 -0.19 -31.62
N ALA A 254 12.53 0.85 -31.90
CA ALA A 254 12.13 1.96 -32.76
C ALA A 254 11.68 1.51 -34.17
N SER A 255 12.16 0.36 -34.66
CA SER A 255 11.72 -0.23 -35.92
C SER A 255 10.22 -0.53 -35.98
N TRP A 256 9.53 -0.62 -34.85
CA TRP A 256 8.08 -0.80 -34.79
C TRP A 256 7.29 0.47 -35.13
N GLN A 257 7.91 1.65 -35.07
CA GLN A 257 7.29 2.92 -35.52
C GLN A 257 6.99 2.91 -37.01
N GLU A 258 7.81 2.24 -37.80
CA GLU A 258 7.71 2.16 -39.26
C GLU A 258 7.23 0.78 -39.75
N GLY A 259 6.90 -0.12 -38.81
CA GLY A 259 6.46 -1.48 -39.10
C GLY A 259 5.03 -1.56 -39.67
N PRO A 260 4.47 -2.77 -39.84
CA PRO A 260 3.06 -2.95 -40.18
C PRO A 260 2.14 -2.27 -39.17
N THR A 261 0.93 -1.88 -39.59
CA THR A 261 -0.04 -1.08 -38.82
C THR A 261 -0.24 -1.54 -37.37
N TRP A 262 -0.29 -2.86 -37.11
CA TRP A 262 -0.44 -3.38 -35.75
C TRP A 262 0.79 -3.11 -34.86
N GLN A 263 2.02 -3.12 -35.41
CA GLN A 263 3.25 -2.79 -34.68
C GLN A 263 3.27 -1.31 -34.33
N GLN A 264 2.94 -0.45 -35.30
CA GLN A 264 2.85 0.99 -35.07
C GLN A 264 1.82 1.32 -33.99
N HIS A 265 0.61 0.74 -34.08
CA HIS A 265 -0.41 0.95 -33.05
C HIS A 265 0.02 0.42 -31.68
N THR A 266 0.70 -0.72 -31.62
CA THR A 266 1.21 -1.25 -30.35
C THR A 266 2.29 -0.34 -29.77
N TYR A 267 3.21 0.13 -30.61
CA TYR A 267 4.26 1.08 -30.24
C TYR A 267 3.68 2.37 -29.68
N MET A 268 2.78 3.02 -30.44
CA MET A 268 2.07 4.22 -30.01
C MET A 268 1.29 4.01 -28.71
N THR A 269 0.65 2.85 -28.53
CA THR A 269 -0.08 2.54 -27.30
C THR A 269 0.86 2.42 -26.11
N PHE A 270 2.03 1.78 -26.28
CA PHE A 270 3.01 1.64 -25.20
C PHE A 270 3.62 2.98 -24.81
N GLU A 271 3.96 3.83 -25.78
CA GLU A 271 4.42 5.20 -25.48
C GLU A 271 3.31 6.04 -24.83
N MET A 272 2.10 6.05 -25.42
CA MET A 272 0.96 6.82 -24.92
C MET A 272 0.48 6.36 -23.54
N LEU A 273 0.85 5.16 -23.09
CA LEU A 273 0.53 4.65 -21.75
C LEU A 273 1.76 4.60 -20.83
N HIS A 274 2.92 5.10 -21.29
CA HIS A 274 4.21 4.99 -20.60
C HIS A 274 4.47 3.57 -20.09
N ILE A 275 4.30 2.56 -20.95
CA ILE A 275 4.54 1.15 -20.62
C ILE A 275 6.01 0.83 -20.90
N ASP A 276 6.80 0.73 -19.83
CA ASP A 276 8.23 0.45 -19.85
C ASP A 276 8.62 -0.77 -18.99
N LYS A 277 9.93 -1.00 -18.85
CA LYS A 277 10.46 -2.12 -18.07
C LYS A 277 10.03 -2.04 -16.61
N GLU A 278 10.05 -0.85 -16.03
CA GLU A 278 9.67 -0.55 -14.66
C GLU A 278 8.18 -0.83 -14.42
N PHE A 279 7.31 -0.54 -15.39
CA PHE A 279 5.90 -0.97 -15.36
C PHE A 279 5.76 -2.49 -15.22
N PHE A 280 6.52 -3.27 -16.00
CA PHE A 280 6.44 -4.73 -15.95
C PHE A 280 7.02 -5.31 -14.66
N ILE A 281 8.15 -4.77 -14.18
CA ILE A 281 8.73 -5.13 -12.87
C ILE A 281 7.70 -4.84 -11.76
N THR A 282 7.10 -3.66 -11.80
CA THR A 282 6.10 -3.22 -10.82
C THR A 282 4.88 -4.12 -10.87
N THR A 283 4.23 -4.23 -12.03
CA THR A 283 2.99 -4.99 -12.18
C THR A 283 3.21 -6.48 -11.92
N GLY A 284 4.19 -7.09 -12.57
CA GLY A 284 4.48 -8.52 -12.45
C GLY A 284 4.99 -8.89 -11.06
N GLY A 285 6.01 -8.18 -10.58
CA GLY A 285 6.61 -8.44 -9.26
C GLY A 285 5.59 -8.24 -8.14
N THR A 286 4.87 -7.12 -8.14
CA THR A 286 3.86 -6.88 -7.08
C THR A 286 2.66 -7.82 -7.17
N THR A 287 2.31 -8.35 -8.35
CA THR A 287 1.21 -9.34 -8.49
C THR A 287 1.50 -10.61 -7.72
N VAL A 288 2.70 -11.18 -7.87
CA VAL A 288 3.09 -12.42 -7.19
C VAL A 288 3.04 -12.23 -5.68
N PHE A 289 3.68 -11.17 -5.20
CA PHE A 289 3.75 -10.89 -3.78
C PHE A 289 2.38 -10.52 -3.19
N GLN A 290 1.57 -9.74 -3.90
CA GLN A 290 0.22 -9.41 -3.45
C GLN A 290 -0.67 -10.64 -3.41
N HIS A 291 -0.54 -11.58 -4.34
CA HIS A 291 -1.31 -12.84 -4.32
C HIS A 291 -0.98 -13.67 -3.08
N ILE A 292 0.31 -13.72 -2.70
CA ILE A 292 0.76 -14.38 -1.47
C ILE A 292 0.19 -13.67 -0.24
N LEU A 293 0.30 -12.34 -0.16
CA LEU A 293 -0.23 -11.53 0.95
C LEU A 293 -1.76 -11.69 1.10
N ASN A 294 -2.48 -11.67 -0.01
CA ASN A 294 -3.93 -11.92 -0.05
C ASN A 294 -4.27 -13.31 0.49
N GLY A 295 -3.48 -14.33 0.12
CA GLY A 295 -3.68 -15.70 0.60
C GLY A 295 -3.41 -15.88 2.08
N ILE A 296 -2.31 -15.31 2.59
CA ILE A 296 -2.02 -15.33 4.03
C ILE A 296 -3.14 -14.65 4.80
N THR A 297 -3.54 -13.45 4.35
CA THR A 297 -4.61 -12.66 4.96
C THR A 297 -5.92 -13.44 5.00
N TRP A 298 -6.32 -14.07 3.88
CA TRP A 298 -7.53 -14.88 3.82
C TRP A 298 -7.49 -16.04 4.81
N VAL A 299 -6.37 -16.77 4.89
CA VAL A 299 -6.26 -17.95 5.77
C VAL A 299 -6.29 -17.52 7.24
N LEU A 300 -5.64 -16.40 7.58
CA LEU A 300 -5.69 -15.84 8.92
C LEU A 300 -7.11 -15.37 9.29
N LEU A 301 -7.85 -14.76 8.36
CA LEU A 301 -9.24 -14.35 8.62
C LEU A 301 -10.18 -15.54 8.84
N THR A 302 -9.95 -16.66 8.16
CA THR A 302 -10.85 -17.81 8.23
C THR A 302 -10.47 -18.86 9.28
N ARG A 303 -9.19 -19.05 9.54
CA ARG A 303 -8.67 -20.06 10.48
C ARG A 303 -8.06 -19.44 11.75
N GLY A 304 -7.77 -18.14 11.76
CA GLY A 304 -7.11 -17.47 12.88
C GLY A 304 -5.80 -18.17 13.27
N LYS A 305 -5.58 -18.35 14.57
CA LYS A 305 -4.39 -19.01 15.12
C LYS A 305 -4.23 -20.49 14.73
N SER A 306 -5.26 -21.11 14.16
CA SER A 306 -5.17 -22.49 13.66
C SER A 306 -4.61 -22.59 12.23
N ALA A 307 -4.28 -21.44 11.61
CA ALA A 307 -3.66 -21.39 10.30
C ALA A 307 -2.29 -22.10 10.28
N THR A 308 -2.15 -23.08 9.40
CA THR A 308 -0.90 -23.79 9.16
C THR A 308 -0.29 -23.40 7.81
N LEU A 309 1.02 -23.62 7.65
CA LEU A 309 1.71 -23.37 6.39
C LEU A 309 1.07 -24.12 5.19
N PRO A 310 0.69 -25.41 5.30
CA PRO A 310 -0.04 -26.09 4.23
C PRO A 310 -1.35 -25.43 3.82
N ASP A 311 -2.08 -24.79 4.75
CA ASP A 311 -3.33 -24.11 4.41
C ASP A 311 -3.08 -22.87 3.55
N ILE A 312 -2.03 -22.12 3.88
CA ILE A 312 -1.59 -20.95 3.13
C ILE A 312 -1.17 -21.37 1.72
N LEU A 313 -0.34 -22.41 1.60
CA LEU A 313 0.11 -22.92 0.30
C LEU A 313 -1.05 -23.48 -0.55
N ARG A 314 -2.00 -24.18 0.09
CA ARG A 314 -3.23 -24.65 -0.58
C ARG A 314 -4.08 -23.51 -1.08
N PHE A 315 -4.16 -22.39 -0.36
CA PHE A 315 -4.86 -21.22 -0.87
C PHE A 315 -4.10 -20.58 -2.05
N ILE A 316 -2.78 -20.43 -1.93
CA ILE A 316 -1.97 -19.80 -2.99
C ILE A 316 -2.10 -20.59 -4.30
N GLY A 317 -2.04 -21.93 -4.25
CA GLY A 317 -2.18 -22.79 -5.43
C GLY A 317 -3.63 -23.09 -5.84
N GLY A 318 -4.55 -23.17 -4.88
CA GLY A 318 -5.93 -23.66 -5.09
C GLY A 318 -7.02 -22.58 -4.97
N GLY A 319 -6.68 -21.35 -4.59
CA GLY A 319 -7.64 -20.29 -4.30
C GLY A 319 -8.66 -20.68 -3.23
N MET A 320 -9.80 -19.97 -3.21
CA MET A 320 -10.86 -20.20 -2.23
C MET A 320 -11.52 -21.58 -2.33
N GLN A 321 -11.50 -22.20 -3.52
CA GLN A 321 -12.15 -23.49 -3.77
C GLN A 321 -11.17 -24.68 -3.67
N GLY A 322 -9.88 -24.43 -3.41
CA GLY A 322 -8.86 -25.48 -3.34
C GLY A 322 -8.52 -26.15 -4.68
N THR A 323 -8.86 -25.54 -5.82
CA THR A 323 -8.59 -26.04 -7.18
C THR A 323 -7.60 -25.16 -7.93
N PRO A 324 -6.74 -25.71 -8.81
CA PRO A 324 -5.80 -24.91 -9.59
C PRO A 324 -6.46 -23.78 -10.40
N LEU A 325 -7.66 -24.05 -10.94
CA LEU A 325 -8.44 -23.05 -11.66
C LEU A 325 -8.87 -21.89 -10.74
N SER A 326 -9.36 -22.19 -9.54
CA SER A 326 -9.69 -21.15 -8.57
C SER A 326 -8.44 -20.37 -8.13
N GLY A 327 -7.28 -21.00 -8.03
CA GLY A 327 -6.00 -20.33 -7.77
C GLY A 327 -5.63 -19.35 -8.88
N ALA A 328 -5.66 -19.82 -10.13
CA ALA A 328 -5.38 -19.01 -11.32
C ALA A 328 -6.36 -17.82 -11.45
N MET A 329 -7.65 -18.01 -11.14
CA MET A 329 -8.62 -16.92 -11.14
C MET A 329 -8.29 -15.85 -10.08
N GLN A 330 -7.85 -16.23 -8.88
CA GLN A 330 -7.44 -15.26 -7.85
C GLN A 330 -6.16 -14.53 -8.23
N LEU A 331 -5.20 -15.23 -8.86
CA LEU A 331 -4.00 -14.62 -9.39
C LEU A 331 -4.35 -13.62 -10.51
N GLY A 332 -5.23 -13.99 -11.45
CA GLY A 332 -5.69 -13.09 -12.52
C GLY A 332 -6.42 -11.86 -11.99
N LYS A 333 -7.25 -12.01 -10.95
CA LYS A 333 -7.86 -10.86 -10.25
C LYS A 333 -6.82 -9.95 -9.61
N THR A 334 -5.80 -10.54 -8.98
CA THR A 334 -4.68 -9.78 -8.41
C THR A 334 -3.90 -9.06 -9.51
N PHE A 335 -3.64 -9.72 -10.64
CA PHE A 335 -2.97 -9.13 -11.78
C PHE A 335 -3.73 -7.91 -12.31
N VAL A 336 -5.04 -8.02 -12.57
CA VAL A 336 -5.83 -6.88 -13.09
C VAL A 336 -5.81 -5.69 -12.12
N MET A 337 -5.90 -5.97 -10.81
CA MET A 337 -5.81 -4.94 -9.77
C MET A 337 -4.43 -4.26 -9.75
N ARG A 338 -3.35 -5.04 -9.80
CA ARG A 338 -1.98 -4.54 -9.80
C ARG A 338 -1.60 -3.87 -11.12
N PHE A 339 -2.16 -4.31 -12.24
CA PHE A 339 -2.00 -3.69 -13.54
C PHE A 339 -2.58 -2.29 -13.54
N GLY A 340 -3.82 -2.10 -13.11
CA GLY A 340 -4.46 -0.78 -13.07
C GLY A 340 -3.70 0.19 -12.17
N PHE A 341 -3.34 -0.24 -10.97
CA PHE A 341 -2.55 0.58 -10.04
C PHE A 341 -1.13 0.83 -10.54
N GLY A 342 -0.45 -0.20 -11.02
CA GLY A 342 0.90 -0.14 -11.56
C GLY A 342 0.98 0.78 -12.76
N TRP A 343 -0.01 0.76 -13.65
CA TRP A 343 -0.10 1.67 -14.79
C TRP A 343 -0.23 3.12 -14.34
N ALA A 344 -1.21 3.41 -13.47
CA ALA A 344 -1.43 4.78 -12.98
C ALA A 344 -0.20 5.32 -12.22
N TRP A 345 0.43 4.48 -11.41
CA TRP A 345 1.65 4.86 -10.70
C TRP A 345 2.81 5.09 -11.67
N ASN A 346 3.02 4.18 -12.62
CA ASN A 346 4.07 4.31 -13.62
C ASN A 346 3.93 5.58 -14.46
N TRP A 347 2.69 5.91 -14.84
CA TRP A 347 2.35 7.15 -15.50
C TRP A 347 2.77 8.38 -14.69
N CYS A 348 2.37 8.43 -13.42
CA CYS A 348 2.73 9.54 -12.52
C CYS A 348 4.24 9.63 -12.30
N SER A 349 4.94 8.50 -12.16
CA SER A 349 6.39 8.46 -11.96
C SER A 349 7.18 8.89 -13.20
N SER A 350 6.62 8.70 -14.39
CA SER A 350 7.22 9.10 -15.68
C SER A 350 7.10 10.59 -16.00
N GLN A 351 6.39 11.36 -15.19
CA GLN A 351 6.31 12.80 -15.38
C GLN A 351 7.63 13.45 -14.93
N GLN A 352 8.00 14.56 -15.55
CA GLN A 352 9.12 15.36 -15.10
C GLN A 352 8.91 15.78 -13.64
N LEU A 353 9.99 15.77 -12.85
CA LEU A 353 9.93 16.17 -11.45
C LEU A 353 9.78 17.69 -11.36
N ASP A 354 8.55 18.17 -11.32
CA ASP A 354 8.22 19.58 -11.09
C ASP A 354 7.67 19.76 -9.67
N MET A 355 8.51 20.30 -8.78
CA MET A 355 8.16 20.53 -7.38
C MET A 355 8.58 21.94 -6.95
N PRO A 356 7.84 22.98 -7.39
CA PRO A 356 8.25 24.38 -7.24
C PRO A 356 8.34 24.85 -5.79
N VAL A 357 7.69 24.15 -4.87
CA VAL A 357 7.87 24.34 -3.41
C VAL A 357 9.31 24.10 -2.97
N PHE A 358 10.08 23.29 -3.71
CA PHE A 358 11.49 23.05 -3.47
C PHE A 358 12.41 23.92 -4.34
N ASP A 359 11.91 24.62 -5.38
CA ASP A 359 12.75 25.42 -6.28
C ASP A 359 13.33 26.67 -5.61
N GLU A 360 12.58 27.30 -4.71
CA GLU A 360 13.07 28.43 -3.91
C GLU A 360 14.22 28.00 -2.98
N PHE A 361 14.30 26.71 -2.64
CA PHE A 361 15.44 26.13 -1.94
C PHE A 361 16.62 25.84 -2.88
N ILE A 362 16.39 25.62 -4.17
CA ILE A 362 17.44 25.37 -5.17
C ILE A 362 18.14 26.70 -5.52
N GLN A 363 17.41 27.82 -5.52
CA GLN A 363 17.94 29.14 -5.89
C GLN A 363 18.64 29.89 -4.74
N GLU A 364 18.36 29.58 -3.47
CA GLU A 364 19.22 30.01 -2.36
C GLU A 364 20.50 29.15 -2.30
N GLN A 365 21.38 29.33 -3.29
CA GLN A 365 22.85 29.48 -3.19
C GLN A 365 23.51 29.62 -4.55
#